data_AF-A0A2M8KF45-F1
#
_entry.id   AF-A0A2M8KF45-F1
#
_cell.length_a   1.000
_cell.length_b   1.000
_cell.length_c   1.000
_cell.angle_alpha   90.00
_cell.angle_beta   90.00
_cell.angle_gamma   90.00
#
_symmetry.space_group_name_H-M   'P 1'
#
loop_
_entity.id
_entity.type
_entity.pdbx_description
1 polymer ?
#
loop_
_entity_poly.entity_id
_entity_poly.type
_entity_poly.pdbx_seq_one_letter_code
_entity_poly.pdbx_strand_id
1 'polypeptide(L)'
;MKRIIIIFSIITLFIFGIIFLKYSSITTQLIWNLSHGGDWLLPLVLISSILDSVHPCSFSILLITIAFLFGMQMSRQKILQIGGVYVAGIFIAYFLIGLGILQVLHLFNTPHFMGKLGATLLIVFGIINLVNGLWP
;
A
#
# COMPACT_ATOMS: atom_id res chain seq x y z
N MET A 1 -32.51 -10.25 -4.84
CA MET A 1 -32.43 -9.34 -3.67
C MET A 1 -31.72 -9.96 -2.46
N LYS A 2 -32.15 -11.11 -1.91
CA LYS A 2 -31.49 -11.75 -0.75
C LYS A 2 -29.99 -12.05 -0.94
N ARG A 3 -29.57 -12.52 -2.13
CA ARG A 3 -28.15 -12.75 -2.45
C ARG A 3 -27.31 -11.46 -2.46
N ILE A 4 -27.88 -10.35 -2.91
CA ILE A 4 -27.20 -9.04 -2.93
C ILE A 4 -26.98 -8.55 -1.49
N ILE A 5 -27.99 -8.71 -0.63
CA ILE A 5 -27.91 -8.33 0.80
C ILE A 5 -26.87 -9.19 1.53
N ILE A 6 -26.78 -10.49 1.24
CA ILE A 6 -25.77 -11.38 1.83
C ILE A 6 -24.35 -10.96 1.41
N ILE A 7 -24.15 -10.67 0.12
CA ILE A 7 -22.85 -10.21 -0.40
C ILE A 7 -22.45 -8.87 0.24
N PHE A 8 -23.39 -7.93 0.33
CA PHE A 8 -23.13 -6.61 0.92
C PHE A 8 -22.80 -6.71 2.42
N SER A 9 -23.49 -7.59 3.16
CA SER A 9 -23.24 -7.85 4.58
C SER A 9 -21.87 -8.47 4.81
N ILE A 10 -21.47 -9.46 3.99
CA ILE A 10 -20.14 -10.08 4.06
C ILE A 10 -19.04 -9.06 3.77
N ILE A 11 -19.20 -8.24 2.73
CA ILE A 11 -18.23 -7.20 2.38
C ILE A 11 -18.10 -6.17 3.51
N THR A 12 -19.22 -5.73 4.07
CA THR A 12 -19.24 -4.76 5.18
C THR A 12 -18.59 -5.33 6.43
N LEU A 13 -18.88 -6.59 6.79
CA LEU A 13 -18.27 -7.29 7.92
C LEU A 13 -16.74 -7.45 7.71
N PHE A 14 -16.32 -7.77 6.50
CA PHE A 14 -14.91 -7.94 6.14
C PHE A 14 -14.14 -6.62 6.24
N ILE A 15 -14.70 -5.54 5.70
CA ILE A 15 -14.13 -4.18 5.79
C ILE A 15 -14.05 -3.73 7.26
N PHE A 16 -15.12 -3.94 8.04
CA PHE A 16 -15.15 -3.58 9.46
C PHE A 16 -14.12 -4.38 10.26
N GLY A 17 -13.97 -5.68 9.97
CA GLY A 17 -12.95 -6.54 10.56
C GLY A 17 -11.53 -6.06 10.26
N ILE A 18 -11.26 -5.62 9.02
CA ILE A 18 -9.94 -5.12 8.62
C ILE A 18 -9.63 -3.76 9.26
N ILE A 19 -10.61 -2.87 9.36
CA ILE A 19 -10.47 -1.59 10.05
C ILE A 19 -10.19 -1.81 11.53
N PHE A 20 -10.91 -2.73 12.18
CA PHE A 20 -10.68 -3.11 13.57
C PHE A 20 -9.29 -3.72 13.78
N LEU A 21 -8.84 -4.61 12.89
CA LEU A 21 -7.49 -5.18 12.89
C LEU A 21 -6.39 -4.14 12.71
N LYS A 22 -6.61 -3.11 11.88
CA LYS A 22 -5.63 -2.04 11.63
C LYS A 22 -5.53 -1.04 12.78
N TYR A 23 -6.64 -0.80 13.50
CA TYR A 23 -6.70 0.16 14.60
C TYR A 23 -6.43 -0.47 15.98
N SER A 24 -6.49 -1.79 16.08
CA SER A 24 -6.25 -2.50 17.32
C SER A 24 -4.75 -2.72 17.57
N SER A 25 -4.23 -2.07 18.60
CA SER A 25 -2.88 -2.29 19.12
C SER A 25 -2.63 -3.72 19.60
N ILE A 26 -3.70 -4.48 19.85
CA ILE A 26 -3.67 -5.89 20.28
C ILE A 26 -3.09 -6.77 19.17
N THR A 27 -3.39 -6.47 17.90
CA THR A 27 -2.90 -7.25 16.76
C THR A 27 -1.38 -7.15 16.66
N THR A 28 -0.81 -5.95 16.84
CA THR A 28 0.65 -5.76 16.84
C THR A 28 1.34 -6.53 17.97
N GLN A 29 0.75 -6.53 19.17
CA GLN A 29 1.29 -7.27 20.33
C GLN A 29 1.18 -8.79 20.16
N LEU A 30 0.09 -9.29 19.57
CA LEU A 30 -0.07 -10.72 19.27
C LEU A 30 0.94 -11.19 18.24
N ILE A 31 1.14 -10.43 17.16
CA ILE A 31 2.13 -10.76 16.12
C ILE A 31 3.54 -10.75 16.71
N TRP A 32 3.86 -9.77 17.57
CA TRP A 32 5.17 -9.66 18.21
C TRP A 32 5.48 -10.84 19.13
N ASN A 33 4.50 -11.28 19.93
CA ASN A 33 4.65 -12.46 20.79
C ASN A 33 4.73 -13.77 19.98
N LEU A 34 3.93 -13.92 18.92
CA LEU A 34 3.98 -15.08 18.02
C LEU A 34 5.30 -15.15 17.24
N SER A 35 5.88 -13.99 16.90
CA SER A 35 7.17 -13.85 16.22
C SER A 35 8.37 -14.07 17.16
N HIS A 36 8.14 -14.37 18.46
CA HIS A 36 9.19 -14.50 19.47
C HIS A 36 10.14 -13.29 19.51
N GLY A 37 9.60 -12.08 19.38
CA GLY A 37 10.41 -10.86 19.38
C GLY A 37 11.18 -10.59 18.08
N GLY A 38 10.88 -11.31 17.00
CA GLY A 38 11.45 -11.05 15.66
C GLY A 38 12.26 -12.20 15.08
N ASP A 39 12.50 -13.29 15.83
CA ASP A 39 13.24 -14.46 15.34
C ASP A 39 12.49 -15.17 14.20
N TRP A 40 11.16 -15.19 14.27
CA TRP A 40 10.33 -15.74 13.20
C TRP A 40 9.71 -14.61 12.37
N LEU A 41 10.34 -14.32 11.23
CA LEU A 41 9.96 -13.23 10.33
C LEU A 41 8.72 -13.56 9.47
N LEU A 42 8.42 -14.84 9.24
CA LEU A 42 7.33 -15.25 8.35
C LEU A 42 5.94 -14.76 8.82
N PRO A 43 5.53 -14.95 10.10
CA PRO A 43 4.25 -14.41 10.59
C PRO A 43 4.15 -12.90 10.45
N LEU A 44 5.24 -12.19 10.72
CA LEU A 44 5.32 -10.72 10.66
C LEU A 44 5.11 -10.23 9.22
N VAL A 45 5.89 -10.75 8.26
CA VAL A 45 5.82 -10.35 6.85
C VAL A 45 4.47 -10.69 6.24
N LEU A 46 3.93 -11.87 6.54
CA LEU A 46 2.68 -12.34 5.95
C LEU A 46 1.49 -11.47 6.40
N ILE A 47 1.43 -11.13 7.68
CA ILE A 47 0.35 -10.29 8.21
C ILE A 47 0.53 -8.83 7.77
N SER A 48 1.75 -8.28 7.81
CA SER A 48 2.03 -6.91 7.35
C SER A 48 1.74 -6.73 5.85
N SER A 49 2.07 -7.70 5.00
CA SER A 49 1.81 -7.61 3.55
C SER A 49 0.31 -7.70 3.21
N ILE A 50 -0.47 -8.47 3.95
CA ILE A 50 -1.94 -8.49 3.82
C ILE A 50 -2.51 -7.12 4.19
N LEU A 51 -2.07 -6.54 5.32
CA LEU A 51 -2.52 -5.23 5.78
C LEU A 51 -2.18 -4.10 4.78
N ASP A 52 -0.99 -4.13 4.18
CA ASP A 52 -0.59 -3.15 3.17
C ASP A 52 -1.34 -3.30 1.85
N SER A 53 -1.67 -4.54 1.45
CA SER A 53 -2.43 -4.81 0.22
C SER A 53 -3.87 -4.30 0.27
N VAL A 54 -4.49 -4.25 1.45
CA VAL A 54 -5.84 -3.67 1.64
C VAL A 54 -5.79 -2.14 1.71
N HIS A 55 -4.60 -1.54 1.77
CA HIS A 55 -4.47 -0.10 1.86
C HIS A 55 -4.99 0.58 0.58
N PRO A 56 -5.94 1.53 0.68
CA PRO A 56 -6.55 2.14 -0.50
C PRO A 56 -5.53 2.84 -1.41
N CYS A 57 -4.44 3.37 -0.85
CA CYS A 57 -3.38 4.03 -1.62
C CYS A 57 -2.64 3.06 -2.57
N SER A 58 -2.18 1.92 -2.05
CA SER A 58 -1.42 0.92 -2.82
C SER A 58 -2.28 0.31 -3.92
N PHE A 59 -3.57 0.11 -3.63
CA PHE A 59 -4.56 -0.36 -4.60
C PHE A 59 -4.81 0.67 -5.72
N SER A 60 -4.94 1.97 -5.38
CA SER A 60 -5.13 3.03 -6.36
C SER A 60 -3.97 3.12 -7.37
N ILE A 61 -2.72 3.03 -6.92
CA ILE A 61 -1.55 3.11 -7.81
C ILE A 61 -1.53 1.93 -8.79
N LEU A 62 -1.82 0.72 -8.29
CA LEU A 62 -1.91 -0.48 -9.12
C LEU A 62 -3.02 -0.35 -10.17
N LEU A 63 -4.21 0.10 -9.77
CA LEU A 63 -5.32 0.30 -10.71
C LEU A 63 -5.06 1.40 -11.74
N ILE A 64 -4.49 2.53 -11.34
CA ILE A 64 -4.13 3.63 -12.26
C ILE A 64 -3.12 3.12 -13.30
N THR A 65 -2.10 2.38 -12.85
CA THR A 65 -1.07 1.81 -13.73
C THR A 65 -1.67 0.84 -14.74
N ILE A 66 -2.55 -0.05 -14.29
CA ILE A 66 -3.23 -1.01 -15.16
C ILE A 66 -4.19 -0.29 -16.11
N ALA A 67 -5.00 0.66 -15.64
CA ALA A 67 -5.94 1.42 -16.45
C ALA A 67 -5.23 2.19 -17.57
N PHE A 68 -4.11 2.84 -17.25
CA PHE A 68 -3.26 3.52 -18.23
C PHE A 68 -2.73 2.54 -19.29
N LEU A 69 -2.28 1.36 -18.87
CA LEU A 69 -1.68 0.38 -19.76
C LEU A 69 -2.70 -0.30 -20.69
N PHE A 70 -3.94 -0.50 -20.20
CA PHE A 70 -5.07 -0.91 -21.04
C PHE A 70 -5.52 0.19 -21.99
N GLY A 71 -5.50 1.46 -21.57
CA GLY A 71 -5.83 2.61 -22.42
C GLY A 71 -4.91 2.74 -23.64
N MET A 72 -3.65 2.30 -23.52
CA MET A 72 -2.68 2.29 -24.62
C MET A 72 -2.76 1.05 -25.53
N GLN A 73 -3.76 0.17 -25.39
CA GLN A 73 -3.94 -1.04 -26.20
C GLN A 73 -2.68 -1.94 -26.27
N MET A 74 -1.92 -2.00 -25.19
CA MET A 74 -0.69 -2.80 -25.12
C MET A 74 -1.00 -4.31 -25.10
N SER A 75 -0.15 -5.12 -25.72
CA SER A 75 -0.28 -6.57 -25.67
C SER A 75 -0.13 -7.10 -24.24
N ARG A 76 -0.86 -8.17 -23.90
CA ARG A 76 -0.85 -8.77 -22.54
C ARG A 76 0.56 -9.10 -22.03
N GLN A 77 1.47 -9.43 -22.94
CA GLN A 77 2.87 -9.71 -22.63
C GLN A 77 3.63 -8.47 -22.14
N LYS A 78 3.41 -7.31 -22.77
CA LYS A 78 4.00 -6.04 -22.31
C LYS A 78 3.41 -5.60 -20.97
N ILE A 79 2.13 -5.87 -20.74
CA ILE A 79 1.46 -5.59 -19.46
C ILE A 79 2.15 -6.35 -18.31
N LEU A 80 2.38 -7.65 -18.50
CA LEU A 80 3.09 -8.48 -17.52
C LEU A 80 4.55 -8.06 -17.32
N GLN A 81 5.25 -7.65 -18.38
CA GLN A 81 6.62 -7.15 -18.27
C GLN A 81 6.71 -5.87 -17.44
N ILE A 82 5.83 -4.89 -17.71
CA ILE A 82 5.80 -3.61 -16.99
C ILE A 82 5.40 -3.83 -15.53
N GLY A 83 4.40 -4.67 -15.28
CA GLY A 83 4.04 -5.08 -13.92
C GLY A 83 5.20 -5.78 -13.19
N GLY A 84 5.96 -6.63 -13.88
CA GLY A 84 7.14 -7.28 -13.34
C GLY A 84 8.25 -6.29 -12.95
N VAL A 85 8.52 -5.29 -13.79
CA VAL A 85 9.48 -4.21 -13.48
C VAL A 85 9.02 -3.39 -12.28
N TYR A 86 7.72 -3.09 -12.17
CA TYR A 86 7.15 -2.41 -11.01
C TYR A 86 7.34 -3.20 -9.71
N VAL A 87 7.02 -4.50 -9.71
CA VAL A 87 7.22 -5.38 -8.55
C VAL A 87 8.71 -5.48 -8.18
N ALA A 88 9.60 -5.62 -9.18
CA ALA A 88 11.04 -5.66 -8.95
C ALA A 88 11.58 -4.35 -8.35
N GLY A 89 11.11 -3.19 -8.84
CA GLY A 89 11.49 -1.88 -8.31
C GLY A 89 11.09 -1.71 -6.85
N ILE A 90 9.86 -2.09 -6.50
CA ILE A 90 9.37 -2.09 -5.12
C ILE A 90 10.20 -3.04 -4.26
N PHE A 91 10.41 -4.28 -4.72
CA PHE A 91 11.20 -5.26 -3.98
C PHE A 91 12.61 -4.75 -3.66
N ILE A 92 13.29 -4.17 -4.65
CA ILE A 92 14.62 -3.57 -4.46
C ILE A 92 14.56 -2.44 -3.45
N ALA A 93 13.60 -1.51 -3.58
CA ALA A 93 13.46 -0.40 -2.64
C ALA A 93 13.24 -0.87 -1.19
N TYR A 94 12.32 -1.81 -0.95
CA TYR A 94 12.08 -2.37 0.37
C TYR A 94 13.25 -3.21 0.90
N PHE A 95 13.96 -3.92 0.02
CA PHE A 95 15.18 -4.63 0.39
C PHE A 95 16.28 -3.67 0.83
N LEU A 96 16.45 -2.54 0.13
CA LEU A 96 17.38 -1.47 0.52
C LEU A 96 16.98 -0.78 1.83
N ILE A 97 15.67 -0.59 2.07
CA ILE A 97 15.15 -0.14 3.38
C ILE A 97 15.59 -1.12 4.47
N GLY A 98 15.38 -2.42 4.24
CA GLY A 98 15.75 -3.49 5.20
C GLY A 98 17.25 -3.61 5.46
N LEU A 99 18.09 -3.32 4.45
CA LEU A 99 19.55 -3.26 4.60
C LEU A 99 20.04 -2.05 5.41
N GLY A 100 19.16 -1.11 5.79
CA GLY A 100 19.52 0.03 6.63
C GLY A 100 20.23 1.16 5.87
N ILE A 101 20.29 1.11 4.54
CA ILE A 101 20.85 2.21 3.71
C ILE A 101 20.08 3.52 3.92
N LEU A 102 18.80 3.43 4.26
CA LEU A 102 17.95 4.58 4.58
C LEU A 102 17.98 4.98 6.07
N GLN A 103 18.72 4.26 6.92
CA GLN A 103 19.00 4.67 8.30
C GLN A 103 19.85 5.96 8.34
N VAL A 104 20.54 6.27 7.23
CA VAL A 104 21.18 7.58 6.97
C VAL A 104 20.16 8.73 6.94
N LEU A 105 18.89 8.49 6.60
CA LEU A 105 17.84 9.51 6.70
C LEU A 105 17.42 9.80 8.15
N HIS A 106 17.68 8.86 9.08
CA HIS A 106 17.41 9.07 10.52
C HIS A 106 18.47 9.97 11.18
N LEU A 107 19.58 10.31 10.50
CA LEU A 107 20.49 11.37 10.93
C LEU A 107 19.81 12.76 10.92
N PHE A 108 18.84 12.96 10.02
CA PHE A 108 18.00 14.16 10.04
C PHE A 108 16.90 13.93 11.08
N ASN A 109 17.16 14.38 12.31
CA ASN A 109 16.40 14.26 13.56
C ASN A 109 14.90 14.69 13.52
N THR A 110 14.15 14.28 12.50
CA THR A 110 12.76 14.63 12.21
C THR A 110 11.99 13.37 11.84
N PRO A 111 11.30 12.72 12.81
CA PRO A 111 10.65 11.42 12.64
C PRO A 111 9.54 11.36 11.58
N HIS A 112 9.17 12.49 10.97
CA HIS A 112 8.10 12.59 9.97
C HIS A 112 8.50 13.33 8.69
N PHE A 113 9.79 13.46 8.36
CA PHE A 113 10.20 14.16 7.14
C PHE A 113 9.60 13.53 5.88
N MET A 114 9.73 12.20 5.71
CA MET A 114 9.16 11.50 4.56
C MET A 114 7.63 11.56 4.51
N GLY A 115 6.97 11.49 5.67
CA GLY A 115 5.51 11.65 5.75
C GLY A 115 5.05 13.04 5.33
N LYS A 116 5.74 14.10 5.79
CA LYS A 116 5.44 15.49 5.42
C LYS A 116 5.70 15.73 3.93
N LEU A 117 6.80 15.23 3.39
CA LEU A 117 7.13 15.33 1.97
C LEU A 117 6.07 14.65 1.10
N GLY A 118 5.68 13.41 1.44
CA GLY A 118 4.62 12.69 0.74
C GLY A 118 3.27 13.41 0.78
N ALA A 119 2.89 13.93 1.96
CA ALA A 119 1.65 14.71 2.11
C ALA A 119 1.67 16.00 1.26
N THR A 120 2.79 16.73 1.25
CA THR A 120 2.92 17.94 0.43
C THR A 120 2.80 17.63 -1.05
N LEU A 121 3.48 16.59 -1.56
CA LEU A 121 3.36 16.18 -2.96
C LEU A 121 1.93 15.80 -3.33
N LEU A 122 1.24 15.01 -2.48
CA LEU A 122 -0.15 14.61 -2.73
C LEU A 122 -1.10 15.81 -2.78
N ILE A 123 -0.93 16.79 -1.89
CA ILE A 123 -1.73 18.02 -1.89
C ILE A 123 -1.48 18.81 -3.18
N VAL A 124 -0.21 18.98 -3.57
CA VAL A 124 0.16 19.72 -4.79
C VAL A 124 -0.41 19.05 -6.04
N PHE A 125 -0.21 17.73 -6.20
CA PHE A 125 -0.77 16.99 -7.34
C PHE A 125 -2.31 17.00 -7.33
N GLY A 126 -2.93 16.92 -6.15
CA GLY A 126 -4.37 17.03 -6.00
C GLY A 126 -4.91 18.37 -6.48
N ILE A 127 -4.26 19.48 -6.10
CA ILE A 127 -4.63 20.83 -6.55
C ILE A 127 -4.46 20.95 -8.07
N ILE A 128 -3.34 20.49 -8.64
CA ILE A 128 -3.10 20.55 -10.09
C ILE A 128 -4.20 19.80 -10.85
N ASN A 129 -4.60 18.63 -10.36
CA ASN A 129 -5.65 17.83 -11.00
C ASN A 129 -7.03 18.52 -10.90
N LEU A 130 -7.35 19.14 -9.76
CA LEU A 130 -8.59 19.93 -9.61
C LEU A 130 -8.63 21.14 -10.53
N VAL A 131 -7.50 21.85 -10.68
CA VAL A 131 -7.41 23.01 -11.57
C VAL A 131 -7.58 22.59 -13.04
N ASN A 132 -6.89 21.54 -13.48
CA ASN A 132 -7.06 21.00 -14.84
C ASN A 132 -8.47 20.45 -15.10
N GLY A 133 -9.17 19.95 -14.09
CA GLY A 133 -10.55 19.48 -14.22
C GLY A 133 -11.59 20.61 -14.29
N LEU A 134 -11.34 21.74 -13.62
CA LEU A 134 -12.24 22.90 -13.60
C LEU A 134 -11.99 23.88 -14.75
N TRP A 135 -10.77 23.91 -15.28
CA TRP A 135 -10.39 24.61 -16.51
C TRP A 135 -9.73 23.61 -17.47
N PRO A 136 -10.50 22.91 -18.32
CA PRO A 136 -9.96 22.05 -19.37
C PRO A 136 -9.17 22.84 -20.43
#